data_AF-A0A437UXX0-F1
#
_entry.id   AF-A0A437UXX0-F1
#
_cell.length_a   1.000
_cell.length_b   1.000
_cell.length_c   1.000
_cell.angle_alpha   90.00
_cell.angle_beta   90.00
_cell.angle_gamma   90.00
#
_symmetry.space_group_name_H-M   'P 1'
#
loop_
_entity.id
_entity.type
_entity.pdbx_description
1 polymer ?
#
loop_
_entity_poly.entity_id
_entity_poly.type
_entity_poly.pdbx_seq_one_letter_code
_entity_poly.pdbx_strand_id
1 'polypeptide(L)'
;MADKLDDIFAMDTPILYILSDSRGETAKTVVHAAAAQFSEDSVEIVRVSNIHDLDAVTEYFDENYDSARPCAVFHTFADGTLRREIRRELDRRGIPSIDLLGPAVTVISTLTGESPSHAIGAVYREK
;
A
#
# COMPACT_ATOMS: atom_id res chain seq x y z
N MET A 1 20.15 17.89 30.08
CA MET A 1 20.33 18.13 28.63
C MET A 1 19.36 17.24 27.84
N ALA A 2 18.08 17.29 28.17
CA ALA A 2 17.04 16.40 27.64
C ALA A 2 15.76 17.22 27.39
N ASP A 3 15.89 18.38 26.75
CA ASP A 3 14.81 19.38 26.68
C ASP A 3 14.90 20.26 25.42
N LYS A 4 15.48 19.72 24.33
CA LYS A 4 15.57 20.40 23.02
C LYS A 4 15.36 19.51 21.80
N LEU A 5 15.12 18.21 21.98
CA LEU A 5 14.72 17.33 20.86
C LEU A 5 13.20 17.14 20.78
N ASP A 6 12.48 17.32 21.88
CA ASP A 6 11.04 17.04 21.94
C ASP A 6 10.21 18.12 21.22
N ASP A 7 10.73 19.35 21.09
CA ASP A 7 10.06 20.49 20.42
C ASP A 7 10.28 20.56 18.90
N ILE A 8 11.02 19.62 18.30
CA ILE A 8 11.24 19.57 16.83
C ILE A 8 10.26 18.60 16.15
N PHE A 9 9.52 17.76 16.90
CA PHE A 9 8.68 16.69 16.38
C PHE A 9 7.23 16.74 16.85
N ALA A 10 6.57 17.90 16.79
CA ALA A 10 5.16 17.88 16.39
C ALA A 10 5.09 17.59 14.86
N MET A 11 5.75 16.52 14.43
CA MET A 11 5.57 15.96 13.10
C MET A 11 4.41 15.00 13.25
N ASP A 12 3.26 15.36 12.72
CA ASP A 12 2.10 14.50 12.70
C ASP A 12 2.48 13.09 12.26
N THR A 13 2.07 12.09 13.05
CA THR A 13 2.40 10.68 12.85
C THR A 13 2.21 10.31 11.37
N PRO A 14 3.22 9.75 10.68
CA PRO A 14 3.08 9.40 9.26
C PRO A 14 1.93 8.40 9.01
N ILE A 15 1.27 8.52 7.85
CA ILE A 15 0.17 7.62 7.45
C ILE A 15 0.67 6.58 6.46
N LEU A 16 0.45 5.31 6.77
CA LEU A 16 0.62 4.19 5.83
C LEU A 16 -0.75 3.76 5.32
N TYR A 17 -1.03 4.05 4.05
CA TYR A 17 -2.24 3.59 3.39
C TYR A 17 -2.04 2.19 2.82
N ILE A 18 -3.03 1.32 3.02
CA ILE A 18 -3.07 -0.03 2.46
C ILE A 18 -4.21 -0.12 1.45
N LEU A 19 -3.86 -0.30 0.17
CA LEU A 19 -4.80 -0.35 -0.95
C LEU A 19 -4.93 -1.78 -1.50
N SER A 20 -6.16 -2.25 -1.75
CA SER A 20 -6.36 -3.57 -2.37
C SER A 20 -7.69 -3.73 -3.10
N ASP A 21 -7.71 -4.61 -4.11
CA ASP A 21 -8.91 -5.07 -4.83
C ASP A 21 -9.79 -6.06 -4.06
N SER A 22 -9.32 -6.54 -2.92
CA SER A 22 -10.07 -7.44 -2.03
C SER A 22 -10.04 -6.87 -0.60
N ARG A 23 -9.88 -7.74 0.41
CA ARG A 23 -9.81 -7.34 1.81
C ARG A 23 -8.51 -6.62 2.17
N GLY A 24 -7.39 -6.95 1.54
CA GLY A 24 -6.08 -6.36 1.87
C GLY A 24 -5.37 -7.01 3.07
N GLU A 25 -5.73 -8.24 3.44
CA GLU A 25 -5.08 -8.95 4.56
C GLU A 25 -3.61 -9.29 4.28
N THR A 26 -3.27 -9.61 3.02
CA THR A 26 -1.88 -9.84 2.61
C THR A 26 -1.03 -8.59 2.83
N ALA A 27 -1.48 -7.45 2.30
CA ALA A 27 -0.79 -6.18 2.46
C ALA A 27 -0.68 -5.79 3.95
N LYS A 28 -1.78 -5.93 4.71
CA LYS A 28 -1.80 -5.71 6.16
C LYS A 28 -0.71 -6.51 6.86
N THR A 29 -0.61 -7.81 6.58
CA THR A 29 0.36 -8.69 7.24
C THR A 29 1.79 -8.20 7.00
N VAL A 30 2.11 -7.84 5.76
CA VAL A 30 3.45 -7.33 5.42
C VAL A 30 3.72 -5.97 6.07
N VAL A 31 2.76 -5.03 6.00
CA VAL A 31 2.92 -3.69 6.58
C VAL A 31 3.08 -3.76 8.09
N HIS A 32 2.28 -4.56 8.79
CA HIS A 32 2.43 -4.74 10.24
C HIS A 32 3.77 -5.39 10.62
N ALA A 33 4.25 -6.37 9.85
CA ALA A 33 5.56 -6.97 10.09
C ALA A 33 6.70 -5.95 9.90
N ALA A 34 6.60 -5.07 8.90
CA ALA A 34 7.55 -3.99 8.69
C ALA A 34 7.47 -2.92 9.78
N ALA A 35 6.25 -2.49 10.15
CA ALA A 35 6.01 -1.50 11.20
C ALA A 35 6.50 -1.95 12.58
N ALA A 36 6.48 -3.27 12.86
CA ALA A 36 7.01 -3.84 14.09
C ALA A 36 8.53 -3.64 14.30
N GLN A 37 9.26 -3.13 13.29
CA GLN A 37 10.67 -2.75 13.42
C GLN A 37 10.87 -1.34 13.99
N PHE A 38 9.78 -0.59 14.22
CA PHE A 38 9.79 0.79 14.71
C PHE A 38 9.11 0.87 16.08
N SER A 39 9.18 2.03 16.74
CA SER A 39 8.51 2.24 18.04
C SER A 39 6.98 2.15 17.91
N GLU A 40 6.31 1.82 19.02
CA GLU A 40 4.86 1.96 19.10
C GLU A 40 4.43 3.37 18.71
N ASP A 41 3.27 3.47 18.06
CA ASP A 41 2.67 4.71 17.55
C ASP A 41 3.53 5.54 16.58
N SER A 42 4.60 4.95 16.02
CA SER A 42 5.45 5.60 15.01
C SER A 42 4.75 5.83 13.66
N VAL A 43 3.65 5.13 13.40
CA VAL A 43 2.87 5.21 12.18
C VAL A 43 1.38 4.99 12.44
N GLU A 44 0.52 5.65 11.67
CA GLU A 44 -0.90 5.34 11.56
C GLU A 44 -1.12 4.45 10.34
N ILE A 45 -1.93 3.39 10.46
CA ILE A 45 -2.25 2.50 9.33
C ILE A 45 -3.71 2.66 8.94
N VAL A 46 -3.95 3.05 7.69
CA VAL A 46 -5.29 3.23 7.12
C VAL A 46 -5.51 2.22 6.01
N ARG A 47 -6.63 1.48 6.04
CA ARG A 47 -6.97 0.47 5.03
C ARG A 47 -8.06 0.97 4.10
N VAL A 48 -7.81 0.85 2.80
CA VAL A 48 -8.74 1.17 1.70
C VAL A 48 -8.91 -0.09 0.85
N SER A 49 -9.96 -0.85 1.13
CA SER A 49 -10.27 -2.14 0.50
C SER A 49 -11.30 -2.01 -0.63
N ASN A 50 -11.46 -3.06 -1.44
CA ASN A 50 -12.41 -3.16 -2.55
C ASN A 50 -12.23 -2.08 -3.63
N ILE A 51 -10.98 -1.75 -3.96
CA ILE A 51 -10.65 -0.83 -5.05
C ILE A 51 -10.63 -1.61 -6.37
N HIS A 52 -11.53 -1.26 -7.28
CA HIS A 52 -11.69 -1.97 -8.56
C HIS A 52 -11.37 -1.13 -9.79
N ASP A 53 -11.18 0.19 -9.61
CA ASP A 53 -10.86 1.13 -10.67
C ASP A 53 -10.00 2.28 -10.12
N LEU A 54 -9.49 3.10 -11.04
CA LEU A 54 -8.66 4.25 -10.72
C LEU A 54 -9.47 5.39 -10.06
N ASP A 55 -10.75 5.51 -10.41
CA ASP A 55 -11.61 6.59 -9.92
C ASP A 55 -11.81 6.47 -8.40
N ALA A 56 -12.00 5.26 -7.87
CA ALA A 56 -12.08 5.00 -6.43
C ALA A 56 -10.83 5.44 -5.66
N VAL A 57 -9.63 5.28 -6.25
CA VAL A 57 -8.38 5.77 -5.64
C VAL A 57 -8.32 7.30 -5.68
N THR A 58 -8.71 7.87 -6.81
CA THR A 58 -8.69 9.31 -7.04
C THR A 58 -9.63 10.02 -6.06
N GLU A 59 -10.88 9.59 -5.98
CA GLU A 59 -11.91 10.12 -5.08
C GLU A 59 -11.47 9.98 -3.61
N TYR A 60 -10.96 8.81 -3.22
CA TYR A 60 -10.47 8.61 -1.85
C TYR A 60 -9.39 9.61 -1.46
N PHE A 61 -8.36 9.79 -2.30
CA PHE A 61 -7.29 10.74 -2.00
C PHE A 61 -7.70 12.20 -2.20
N ASP A 62 -8.70 12.51 -3.01
CA ASP A 62 -9.22 13.89 -3.11
C ASP A 62 -9.92 14.30 -1.80
N GLU A 63 -10.59 13.38 -1.13
CA GLU A 63 -11.34 13.65 0.10
C GLU A 63 -10.51 13.49 1.39
N ASN A 64 -9.57 12.54 1.41
CA ASN A 64 -8.93 12.08 2.64
C ASN A 64 -7.42 12.36 2.70
N TYR A 65 -6.84 12.96 1.66
CA TYR A 65 -5.40 13.26 1.66
C TYR A 65 -5.08 14.45 2.56
N ASP A 66 -4.27 14.21 3.57
CA ASP A 66 -3.71 15.25 4.43
C ASP A 66 -2.31 15.65 3.95
N SER A 67 -2.23 16.80 3.27
CA SER A 67 -0.96 17.33 2.76
C SER A 67 0.04 17.75 3.83
N ALA A 68 -0.38 17.90 5.10
CA ALA A 68 0.52 18.24 6.20
C ALA A 68 1.24 17.00 6.75
N ARG A 69 0.72 15.80 6.48
CA ARG A 69 1.20 14.53 7.04
C ARG A 69 2.03 13.76 6.01
N PRO A 70 3.25 13.32 6.35
CA PRO A 70 3.99 12.38 5.50
C PRO A 70 3.16 11.10 5.31
N CYS A 71 3.08 10.59 4.09
CA CYS A 71 2.36 9.35 3.83
C CYS A 71 3.03 8.48 2.77
N ALA A 72 2.68 7.20 2.79
CA ALA A 72 3.08 6.22 1.78
C ALA A 72 1.95 5.22 1.53
N VAL A 73 1.94 4.62 0.34
CA VAL A 73 0.97 3.60 -0.07
C VAL A 73 1.63 2.24 -0.20
N PHE A 74 1.03 1.23 0.40
CA PHE A 74 1.34 -0.18 0.18
C PHE A 74 0.14 -0.82 -0.49
N HIS A 75 0.35 -1.57 -1.58
CA HIS A 75 -0.78 -2.07 -2.34
C HIS A 75 -0.63 -3.49 -2.87
N THR A 76 -1.76 -4.16 -3.03
CA THR A 76 -1.88 -5.48 -3.65
C THR A 76 -3.03 -5.48 -4.64
N PHE A 77 -2.71 -5.54 -5.93
CA PHE A 77 -3.68 -5.59 -7.03
C PHE A 77 -3.34 -6.74 -7.98
N ALA A 78 -4.29 -7.64 -8.19
CA ALA A 78 -4.14 -8.79 -9.08
C ALA A 78 -4.11 -8.38 -10.56
N ASP A 79 -4.96 -7.41 -10.93
CA ASP A 79 -4.98 -6.82 -12.27
C ASP A 79 -3.72 -5.97 -12.51
N GLY A 80 -2.95 -6.33 -13.55
CA GLY A 80 -1.71 -5.64 -13.88
C GLY A 80 -1.89 -4.25 -14.51
N THR A 81 -3.02 -4.00 -15.16
CA THR A 81 -3.38 -2.71 -15.75
C THR A 81 -3.80 -1.74 -14.67
N LEU A 82 -4.75 -2.11 -13.81
CA LEU A 82 -5.18 -1.31 -12.68
C LEU A 82 -4.00 -0.92 -11.79
N ARG A 83 -3.12 -1.88 -11.52
CA ARG A 83 -1.88 -1.65 -10.75
C ARG A 83 -0.98 -0.56 -11.35
N ARG A 84 -0.81 -0.56 -12.69
CA ARG A 84 -0.01 0.47 -13.38
C ARG A 84 -0.69 1.82 -13.35
N GLU A 85 -2.02 1.87 -13.47
CA GLU A 85 -2.80 3.10 -13.43
C GLU A 85 -2.73 3.74 -12.03
N ILE A 86 -2.97 2.96 -10.98
CA ILE A 86 -2.86 3.40 -9.60
C ILE A 86 -1.46 3.91 -9.28
N ARG A 87 -0.41 3.17 -9.69
CA ARG A 87 0.96 3.63 -9.49
C ARG A 87 1.22 4.99 -10.15
N ARG A 88 0.75 5.20 -11.39
CA ARG A 88 0.90 6.48 -12.10
C ARG A 88 0.13 7.61 -11.42
N GLU A 89 -1.02 7.34 -10.84
CA GLU A 89 -1.79 8.32 -10.08
C GLU A 89 -1.05 8.74 -8.81
N LEU A 90 -0.53 7.77 -8.05
CA LEU A 90 0.26 8.04 -6.84
C LEU A 90 1.54 8.81 -7.16
N ASP A 91 2.24 8.42 -8.23
CA ASP A 91 3.41 9.14 -8.73
C ASP A 91 3.05 10.60 -9.12
N ARG A 92 1.90 10.83 -9.77
CA ARG A 92 1.40 12.18 -10.10
C ARG A 92 1.10 13.03 -8.86
N ARG A 93 0.64 12.41 -7.77
CA ARG A 93 0.40 13.07 -6.48
C ARG A 93 1.67 13.25 -5.65
N GLY A 94 2.80 12.68 -6.08
CA GLY A 94 4.03 12.66 -5.29
C GLY A 94 3.95 11.75 -4.06
N ILE A 95 3.01 10.79 -4.04
CA ILE A 95 2.82 9.85 -2.93
C ILE A 95 3.71 8.61 -3.20
N PRO A 96 4.71 8.33 -2.35
CA PRO A 96 5.55 7.15 -2.52
C PRO A 96 4.71 5.87 -2.35
N SER A 97 4.95 4.87 -3.22
CA SER A 97 4.17 3.62 -3.21
C SER A 97 5.01 2.36 -3.39
N ILE A 98 4.56 1.27 -2.76
CA ILE A 98 5.16 -0.07 -2.84
C ILE A 98 4.11 -1.09 -3.30
N ASP A 99 4.44 -1.76 -4.41
CA ASP A 99 3.71 -2.91 -4.94
C ASP A 99 4.15 -4.20 -4.24
N LEU A 100 3.30 -4.74 -3.37
CA LEU A 100 3.60 -5.92 -2.56
C LEU A 100 3.31 -7.24 -3.28
N LEU A 101 2.62 -7.22 -4.43
CA LEU A 101 2.19 -8.44 -5.13
C LEU A 101 2.82 -8.58 -6.52
N GLY A 102 2.90 -7.50 -7.30
CA GLY A 102 3.32 -7.54 -8.69
C GLY A 102 4.71 -8.14 -8.93
N PRO A 103 5.75 -7.83 -8.12
CA PRO A 103 7.06 -8.47 -8.28
C PRO A 103 7.00 -9.99 -8.12
N ALA A 104 6.29 -10.50 -7.10
CA ALA A 104 6.15 -11.92 -6.86
C ALA A 104 5.39 -12.61 -8.02
N VAL A 105 4.29 -12.03 -8.47
CA VAL A 105 3.52 -12.51 -9.63
C VAL A 105 4.40 -12.58 -10.89
N THR A 106 5.22 -11.56 -11.12
CA THR A 106 6.12 -11.50 -12.29
C THR A 106 7.18 -12.60 -12.25
N VAL A 107 7.80 -12.82 -11.10
CA VAL A 107 8.80 -13.88 -10.93
C VAL A 107 8.16 -15.26 -11.12
N ILE A 108 7.00 -15.52 -10.51
CA ILE A 108 6.29 -16.81 -10.65
C ILE A 108 5.89 -17.06 -12.09
N SER A 109 5.29 -16.07 -12.77
CA SER A 109 4.93 -16.18 -14.20
C SER A 109 6.14 -16.50 -15.07
N THR A 110 7.30 -15.92 -14.77
CA THR A 110 8.55 -16.22 -15.49
C THR A 110 9.03 -17.65 -15.24
N LEU A 111 8.91 -18.15 -14.01
CA LEU A 111 9.34 -19.50 -13.64
C LEU A 111 8.40 -20.60 -14.16
N THR A 112 7.09 -20.34 -14.19
CA THR A 112 6.08 -21.32 -14.63
C THR A 112 5.84 -21.26 -16.13
N GLY A 113 6.12 -20.13 -16.78
CA GLY A 113 5.72 -19.87 -18.17
C GLY A 113 4.21 -19.60 -18.31
N GLU A 114 3.48 -19.47 -17.20
CA GLU A 114 2.03 -19.23 -17.20
C GLU A 114 1.71 -17.75 -17.06
N SER A 115 0.59 -17.33 -17.66
CA SER A 115 0.04 -15.99 -17.44
C SER A 115 -0.74 -15.93 -16.12
N PRO A 116 -0.64 -14.85 -15.32
CA PRO A 116 -1.45 -14.69 -14.12
C PRO A 116 -2.95 -14.72 -14.44
N SER A 117 -3.75 -15.35 -13.59
CA SER A 117 -5.22 -15.41 -13.76
C SER A 117 -5.93 -14.10 -13.46
N HIS A 118 -5.25 -13.15 -12.78
CA HIS A 118 -5.81 -11.90 -12.27
C HIS A 118 -7.01 -12.08 -11.31
N ALA A 119 -7.16 -13.28 -10.73
CA ALA A 119 -8.25 -13.57 -9.81
C ALA A 119 -8.09 -12.79 -8.49
N ILE A 120 -9.08 -11.91 -8.21
CA ILE A 120 -9.15 -11.11 -6.98
C ILE A 120 -9.32 -12.04 -5.77
N GLY A 121 -8.52 -11.81 -4.72
CA GLY A 121 -8.62 -12.56 -3.47
C GLY A 121 -8.25 -14.05 -3.58
N ALA A 122 -7.59 -14.46 -4.66
CA ALA A 122 -7.12 -15.83 -4.82
C ALA A 122 -6.04 -16.18 -3.77
N VAL A 123 -6.15 -17.37 -3.19
CA VAL A 123 -5.16 -17.93 -2.25
C VAL A 123 -4.61 -19.22 -2.85
N TYR A 124 -3.29 -19.29 -2.98
CA TYR A 124 -2.62 -20.52 -3.41
C TYR A 124 -2.80 -21.61 -2.35
N ARG A 125 -3.11 -22.84 -2.78
CA ARG A 125 -3.22 -24.00 -1.91
C ARG A 125 -2.11 -24.97 -2.24
N GLU A 126 -1.26 -25.26 -1.26
CA GLU A 126 -0.32 -26.37 -1.34
C GLU A 126 -1.09 -27.69 -1.35
N LYS A 127 -0.54 -28.69 -2.05
CA LYS A 127 -1.10 -30.05 -2.07
C LYS A 127 -0.66 -30.85 -0.86
#